data_AF-A0A846CXZ5-F1
#
_entry.id   AF-A0A846CXZ5-F1
#
_cell.length_a   1.000
_cell.length_b   1.000
_cell.length_c   1.000
_cell.angle_alpha   90.00
_cell.angle_beta   90.00
_cell.angle_gamma   90.00
#
_symmetry.space_group_name_H-M   'P 1'
#
loop_
_entity.id
_entity.type
_entity.pdbx_description
1 polymer ?
#
loop_
_entity_poly.entity_id
_entity_poly.type
_entity_poly.pdbx_seq_one_letter_code
_entity_poly.pdbx_strand_id
1 'polypeptide(L)' 'MAEISAKLVKELREQTGAGMMDCKKALKENDGDITKATEWLRQKGIASAGKLEGKVAAE' A
#
# COMPACT_ATOMS: atom_id res chain seq x y z
N MET A 1 21.33 -3.83 -0.93
CA MET A 1 19.89 -3.89 -0.61
C MET A 1 19.34 -2.51 -0.89
N ALA A 2 18.35 -2.36 -1.77
CA ALA A 2 17.71 -1.06 -1.97
C ALA A 2 17.16 -0.59 -0.62
N GLU A 3 17.72 0.49 -0.10
CA GLU A 3 17.35 1.02 1.20
C GLU A 3 15.94 1.60 1.05
N ILE A 4 14.93 0.82 1.44
CA ILE A 4 13.53 1.24 1.35
C ILE A 4 13.37 2.52 2.17
N SER A 5 13.28 3.64 1.46
CA SER A 5 13.25 4.95 2.07
C SER A 5 11.95 5.14 2.85
N ALA A 6 12.02 5.76 4.02
CA ALA A 6 10.83 6.07 4.83
C ALA A 6 9.78 6.87 4.03
N LYS A 7 10.23 7.67 3.05
CA LYS A 7 9.37 8.38 2.10
C LYS A 7 8.55 7.44 1.22
N LEU A 8 9.15 6.36 0.69
CA LEU A 8 8.44 5.36 -0.12
C LEU A 8 7.41 4.59 0.71
N VAL A 9 7.77 4.22 1.93
CA VAL A 9 6.83 3.54 2.85
C VAL A 9 5.64 4.43 3.16
N LYS A 10 5.89 5.73 3.38
CA LYS A 10 4.84 6.71 3.63
C LYS A 10 3.93 6.89 2.41
N GLU A 11 4.50 7.06 1.21
CA GLU A 11 3.78 7.17 -0.05
C GLU A 11 2.86 5.95 -0.28
N LEU A 12 3.42 4.74 -0.17
CA LEU A 12 2.64 3.52 -0.33
C LEU A 12 1.50 3.40 0.69
N ARG A 13 1.74 3.82 1.95
CA ARG A 13 0.71 3.86 2.99
C ARG A 13 -0.40 4.85 2.66
N GLU A 14 -0.07 6.03 2.16
CA GLU A 14 -1.06 7.05 1.77
C GLU A 14 -1.93 6.56 0.59
N GLN A 15 -1.35 5.80 -0.33
CA GLN A 15 -2.08 5.24 -1.48
C GLN A 15 -2.94 4.02 -1.12
N THR A 16 -2.43 3.13 -0.27
CA THR A 16 -3.07 1.82 0.01
C THR A 16 -3.83 1.76 1.32
N GLY A 17 -3.59 2.71 2.23
CA GLY A 17 -4.12 2.67 3.59
C GLY A 17 -3.61 1.50 4.43
N ALA A 18 -2.57 0.79 4.00
CA ALA A 18 -2.02 -0.36 4.71
C ALA A 18 -1.13 0.05 5.91
N GLY A 19 -0.88 -0.88 6.82
CA GLY A 19 0.03 -0.68 7.95
C GLY A 19 1.46 -0.34 7.51
N MET A 20 2.19 0.42 8.32
CA MET A 20 3.58 0.84 8.04
C MET A 20 4.52 -0.37 7.82
N MET A 21 4.32 -1.44 8.60
CA MET A 21 5.07 -2.69 8.48
C MET A 21 4.76 -3.42 7.17
N ASP A 22 3.48 -3.47 6.79
CA ASP A 22 3.04 -4.11 5.55
C ASP A 22 3.54 -3.35 4.33
N CYS A 23 3.48 -2.02 4.35
CA CYS A 23 4.05 -1.17 3.30
C CYS A 23 5.56 -1.39 3.17
N LYS A 24 6.29 -1.45 4.29
CA LYS A 24 7.73 -1.71 4.27
C LYS A 24 8.05 -3.10 3.74
N LYS A 25 7.25 -4.11 4.09
CA LYS A 25 7.40 -5.48 3.59
C LYS A 25 7.10 -5.56 2.10
N ALA A 26 6.00 -4.98 1.65
CA ALA A 26 5.63 -4.93 0.25
C ALA A 26 6.71 -4.24 -0.60
N LEU A 27 7.25 -3.12 -0.14
CA LEU A 27 8.34 -2.44 -0.82
C LEU A 27 9.62 -3.27 -0.82
N LYS A 28 9.93 -3.98 0.27
CA LYS A 28 11.11 -4.84 0.32
C LYS A 28 11.03 -6.01 -0.68
N GLU A 29 9.86 -6.63 -0.82
CA GLU A 29 9.65 -7.77 -1.74
C GLU A 29 9.57 -7.34 -3.21
N ASN A 30 9.28 -6.05 -3.46
CA ASN A 30 9.13 -5.49 -4.80
C ASN A 30 10.21 -4.45 -5.12
N ASP A 31 11.37 -4.51 -4.45
CA ASP A 31 12.53 -3.64 -4.70
C ASP A 31 12.25 -2.12 -4.65
N GLY A 32 11.29 -1.71 -3.84
CA GLY A 32 10.88 -0.32 -3.67
C GLY A 32 9.90 0.19 -4.73
N ASP A 33 9.40 -0.69 -5.59
CA ASP A 33 8.40 -0.36 -6.60
C ASP A 33 7.02 -0.18 -5.95
N ILE A 34 6.53 1.07 -5.94
CA ILE A 34 5.25 1.44 -5.33
C ILE A 34 4.07 0.74 -6.02
N THR A 35 4.11 0.59 -7.35
CA THR A 35 3.03 -0.02 -8.12
C THR A 35 2.92 -1.51 -7.80
N LYS A 36 4.05 -2.23 -7.87
CA LYS A 36 4.09 -3.65 -7.50
C LYS A 36 3.80 -3.88 -6.03
N ALA A 37 4.30 -3.02 -5.14
CA ALA A 37 4.01 -3.11 -3.71
C ALA A 37 2.53 -2.86 -3.40
N THR A 38 1.88 -1.95 -4.12
CA THR A 38 0.43 -1.73 -4.04
C THR A 38 -0.35 -2.97 -4.46
N GLU A 39 0.03 -3.56 -5.59
CA GLU A 39 -0.61 -4.78 -6.09
C GLU A 39 -0.39 -5.96 -5.14
N TRP A 40 0.83 -6.10 -4.61
CA TRP A 40 1.17 -7.10 -3.59
C TRP A 40 0.32 -6.96 -2.32
N LEU A 41 0.10 -5.72 -1.85
CA LEU A 41 -0.77 -5.44 -0.71
C LEU A 41 -2.24 -5.75 -1.02
N ARG A 42 -2.72 -5.46 -2.24
CA ARG A 42 -4.09 -5.78 -2.67
C ARG A 42 -4.31 -7.27 -2.84
N GLN A 43 -3.38 -7.98 -3.47
CA GLN A 43 -3.40 -9.44 -3.63
C GLN A 43 -3.43 -10.17 -2.28
N LYS A 44 -2.76 -9.60 -1.27
CA LYS A 44 -2.77 -10.14 0.10
C LYS A 44 -3.97 -9.71 0.94
N GLY A 45 -4.84 -8.83 0.44
CA GLY A 45 -5.96 -8.28 1.19
C GLY A 45 -5.55 -7.35 2.35
N ILE A 46 -4.32 -6.83 2.32
CA ILE A 46 -3.77 -5.95 3.36
C ILE A 46 -3.99 -4.47 3.01
N ALA A 47 -4.04 -4.15 1.71
CA ALA A 47 -4.47 -2.83 1.27
C ALA A 47 -5.93 -2.64 1.68
N SER A 48 -6.21 -1.57 2.42
CA SER A 48 -7.58 -1.25 2.81
C SER A 48 -8.37 -0.92 1.55
N ALA A 49 -9.36 -1.75 1.21
CA ALA A 49 -10.35 -1.43 0.17
C ALA A 49 -11.21 -0.19 0.52
N GLY A 50 -11.06 0.33 1.74
CA GLY A 50 -11.88 1.37 2.36
C GLY A 50 -11.58 2.82 1.98
N LYS A 51 -11.37 3.11 0.68
CA LYS A 51 -11.68 4.46 0.16
C LYS A 51 -12.31 4.44 -1.22
N LEU A 52 -13.15 3.46 -1.49
CA LEU A 52 -14.27 3.62 -2.44
C LEU A 52 -15.64 3.54 -1.76
N GLU A 53 -15.71 3.27 -0.46
CA GLU A 53 -16.97 3.29 0.32
C GLU A 53 -17.25 4.66 0.94
N GLY A 54 -17.16 5.71 0.12
CA GLY A 54 -17.54 7.06 0.52
C GLY A 54 -18.31 7.84 -0.54
N LYS A 55 -18.48 7.33 -1.76
CA LYS A 55 -19.20 8.03 -2.84
C LYS A 55 -19.88 7.10 -3.85
N VAL A 56 -20.86 6.32 -3.39
CA VAL A 56 -22.08 5.99 -4.14
C VAL A 56 -23.13 5.61 -3.07
N ALA A 57 -23.89 6.60 -2.62
CA ALA A 57 -25.24 6.92 -3.10
C ALA A 57 -26.30 5.98 -2.53
N ALA A 58 -27.07 6.54 -1.57
CA ALA A 58 -28.45 6.24 -1.20
C ALA A 58 -28.86 4.78 -0.96
N GLU A 59 -29.05 4.44 0.32
CA GLU A 59 -30.34 3.99 0.89
C GLU A 59 -30.50 4.58 2.30
#